data_AF-A0A1G6JYS5-F1
#
_entry.id   AF-A0A1G6JYS5-F1
#
_cell.length_a   1.000
_cell.length_b   1.000
_cell.length_c   1.000
_cell.angle_alpha   90.00
_cell.angle_beta   90.00
_cell.angle_gamma   90.00
#
_symmetry.space_group_name_H-M   'P 1'
#
loop_
_entity.id
_entity.type
_entity.pdbx_description
1 polymer ?
#
loop_
_entity_poly.entity_id
_entity_poly.type
_entity_poly.pdbx_seq_one_letter_code
_entity_poly.pdbx_strand_id
1 'polypeptide(L)' 'MRAAALQYVRKVSGFRAPAAHNREVFDQAVDEITASTMKLLDGLVVRGAAARD' A
#
# COMPACT_ATOMS: atom_id res chain seq x y z
N MET A 1 1.59 3.58 5.66
CA MET A 1 1.08 3.17 4.33
C MET A 1 2.00 2.21 3.59
N ARG A 2 3.29 2.50 3.40
CA ARG A 2 4.23 1.59 2.71
C ARG A 2 4.30 0.17 3.29
N ALA A 3 4.27 0.03 4.61
CA ALA A 3 4.21 -1.29 5.25
C ALA A 3 2.94 -2.09 4.89
N ALA A 4 1.78 -1.44 4.76
CA ALA A 4 0.55 -2.09 4.33
C ALA A 4 0.60 -2.48 2.85
N ALA A 5 1.12 -1.60 2.00
CA ALA A 5 1.37 -1.90 0.59
C ALA A 5 2.32 -3.10 0.42
N LEU A 6 3.39 -3.17 1.22
CA LEU A 6 4.30 -4.32 1.25
C LEU A 6 3.56 -5.63 1.57
N GLN A 7 2.66 -5.63 2.56
CA GLN A 7 1.90 -6.83 2.89
C GLN A 7 0.92 -7.22 1.78
N TYR A 8 0.29 -6.25 1.12
CA TYR A 8 -0.55 -6.50 -0.05
C TYR A 8 0.26 -7.14 -1.18
N VAL A 9 1.41 -6.57 -1.55
CA VAL A 9 2.26 -7.10 -2.63
C VAL A 9 2.74 -8.52 -2.30
N ARG A 10 3.15 -8.79 -1.05
CA ARG A 10 3.48 -10.16 -0.61
C ARG A 10 2.31 -11.12 -0.75
N LYS A 11 1.10 -10.68 -0.39
CA LYS A 11 -0.10 -11.50 -0.45
C LYS A 11 -0.47 -11.84 -1.90
N VAL A 12 -0.44 -10.87 -2.80
CA VAL A 12 -0.84 -11.04 -4.22
C VAL A 12 0.20 -11.81 -5.01
N SER A 13 1.49 -11.51 -4.82
CA SER A 13 2.58 -12.18 -5.53
C SER A 13 2.85 -13.60 -5.05
N GLY A 14 2.40 -13.96 -3.83
CA GLY A 14 2.75 -15.23 -3.18
C GLY A 14 4.16 -15.28 -2.60
N PHE A 15 4.96 -14.21 -2.74
CA PHE A 15 6.31 -14.15 -2.17
C PHE A 15 6.30 -13.55 -0.77
N ARG A 16 6.90 -14.26 0.20
CA ARG A 16 7.26 -13.65 1.49
C ARG A 16 8.41 -12.64 1.35
N ALA A 17 9.35 -12.90 0.45
CA ALA A 17 10.44 -12.01 0.07
C ALA A 17 10.76 -12.19 -1.42
N PRO A 18 11.01 -11.12 -2.19
CA PRO A 18 11.37 -11.23 -3.59
C PRO A 18 12.76 -11.82 -3.78
N ALA A 19 12.94 -12.64 -4.81
CA ALA A 19 14.24 -13.01 -5.32
C ALA A 19 14.99 -11.76 -5.85
N ALA A 20 16.33 -11.81 -5.88
CA ALA A 20 17.16 -10.65 -6.26
C ALA A 20 16.75 -10.05 -7.62
N HIS A 21 16.46 -10.89 -8.62
CA HIS A 21 16.07 -10.44 -9.96
C HIS A 21 14.66 -9.80 -10.02
N ASN A 22 13.81 -10.04 -9.02
CA ASN A 22 12.46 -9.46 -8.94
C ASN A 22 12.38 -8.26 -7.98
N ARG A 23 13.48 -7.90 -7.31
CA ARG A 23 13.47 -6.88 -6.25
C ARG A 23 12.96 -5.54 -6.76
N GLU A 24 13.44 -5.11 -7.92
CA GLU A 24 13.06 -3.83 -8.52
C GLU A 24 11.55 -3.76 -8.80
N VAL A 25 10.99 -4.77 -9.47
CA VAL A 25 9.55 -4.84 -9.76
C VAL A 25 8.72 -4.91 -8.46
N PHE A 26 9.23 -5.61 -7.44
CA PHE A 26 8.57 -5.71 -6.14
C PHE A 26 8.54 -4.36 -5.40
N ASP A 27 9.67 -3.65 -5.37
CA ASP A 27 9.80 -2.34 -4.74
C ASP A 27 8.94 -1.30 -5.47
N GLN A 28 8.96 -1.31 -6.81
CA GLN A 28 8.11 -0.45 -7.63
C GLN A 28 6.62 -0.68 -7.33
N ALA A 29 6.17 -1.93 -7.28
CA ALA A 29 4.77 -2.23 -6.97
C ALA A 29 4.36 -1.71 -5.58
N VAL A 30 5.23 -1.86 -4.57
CA VAL A 30 4.99 -1.34 -3.22
C VAL A 30 4.85 0.18 -3.23
N ASP A 31 5.70 0.88 -3.97
CA ASP A 31 5.68 2.34 -4.04
C ASP A 31 4.45 2.86 -4.80
N GLU A 32 4.06 2.22 -5.91
CA GLU A 32 2.85 2.55 -6.68
C GLU A 32 1.57 2.37 -5.87
N ILE A 33 1.43 1.26 -5.14
CA ILE A 33 0.28 1.02 -4.26
C ILE A 33 0.27 2.02 -3.10
N THR A 34 1.43 2.35 -2.56
CA THR A 34 1.55 3.38 -1.51
C THR A 34 1.03 4.72 -2.02
N ALA A 35 1.52 5.17 -3.17
CA ALA A 35 1.10 6.43 -3.78
C ALA A 35 -0.39 6.45 -4.11
N SER A 36 -0.91 5.36 -4.68
CA SER A 36 -2.32 5.23 -5.02
C SER A 36 -3.22 5.28 -3.79
N THR A 37 -2.80 4.62 -2.71
CA THR A 37 -3.57 4.65 -1.46
C THR A 37 -3.52 6.02 -0.81
N MET A 38 -2.39 6.73 -0.86
CA MET A 38 -2.33 8.13 -0.38
C MET A 38 -3.27 9.04 -1.15
N LYS A 39 -3.25 8.98 -2.50
CA LYS A 39 -4.18 9.74 -3.34
C LYS A 39 -5.64 9.46 -3.01
N LEU A 40 -5.99 8.20 -2.73
CA LEU A 40 -7.32 7.84 -2.27
C LEU A 40 -7.63 8.55 -0.95
N LEU A 41 -6.79 8.39 0.07
CA LEU A 41 -7.02 8.99 1.39
C LEU A 41 -7.13 10.51 1.34
N ASP A 42 -6.29 11.17 0.55
CA ASP A 42 -6.32 12.63 0.35
C ASP A 42 -7.65 13.08 -0.30
N GLY A 43 -8.24 12.25 -1.16
CA GLY A 43 -9.51 12.51 -1.82
C GLY A 43 -10.75 12.10 -1.03
N LEU A 44 -10.61 11.35 0.07
CA LEU A 44 -11.74 10.89 0.87
C LEU A 44 -12.27 12.00 1.77
N VAL A 45 -13.49 12.48 1.48
CA VAL A 45 -14.23 13.36 2.38
C VAL A 45 -14.97 12.51 3.43
N VAL A 46 -14.44 12.48 4.65
CA VAL A 46 -15.07 11.74 5.77
C VAL A 46 -16.23 12.55 6.32
N ARG A 47 -17.46 12.23 5.89
CA ARG A 47 -18.69 12.74 6.55
C ARG A 47 -19.02 11.84 7.74
N GLY A 48 -19.00 12.40 8.94
CA GLY A 48 -19.44 11.71 10.16
C GLY A 48 -18.37 11.40 11.21
N ALA A 49 -17.24 12.11 11.26
CA ALA A 49 -16.46 12.19 12.49
C ALA A 49 -17.23 13.03 13.54
N ALA A 50 -18.40 12.52 13.96
CA ALA A 50 -19.03 12.96 15.19
C ALA A 50 -18.04 12.66 16.32
N ALA A 51 -17.77 13.68 17.11
CA ALA A 51 -16.89 13.64 18.26
C ALA A 51 -17.11 12.36 19.06
N ARG A 52 -16.02 11.66 19.34
CA ARG A 52 -16.00 10.70 20.44
C ARG A 52 -15.50 11.48 21.65
N ASP A 53 -16.42 11.70 22.57
CA ASP A 53 -16.18 12.25 23.92
C ASP A 53 -15.13 11.44 24.69
#